data_AF-A0A3D2UEK8-F1
#
_entry.id   AF-A0A3D2UEK8-F1
#
_cell.length_a   1.000
_cell.length_b   1.000
_cell.length_c   1.000
_cell.angle_alpha   90.00
_cell.angle_beta   90.00
_cell.angle_gamma   90.00
#
_symmetry.space_group_name_H-M   'P 1'
#
loop_
_entity.id
_entity.type
_entity.pdbx_description
1 polymer ?
#
loop_
_entity_poly.entity_id
_entity_poly.type
_entity_poly.pdbx_seq_one_letter_code
_entity_poly.pdbx_strand_id
1 'polypeptide(L)'
;MLLVVNKVDNLPRDEGYLEFWSLGMGPPTPVSALSGKGSGDLLDLVLTNLPNSSDLASQEDIIRVAVVGKPNVGKSSFVNRLIGEERAVVSEVAGTTRDPVDSEFRYHGRDLVFVDTAGLRRKTRVKDSIEYYSALRTDRVIYSAHVCVLLVDASEDELHAQDVKIAEKAWGAGRGLVLIANKWDLVEKDTMTSVQWKKKVRERIPFLQWVPIIFTSAQTGQRVRRCLDTILSVNDERSRRIETHEVNEVLEKLVRRQPPPHHRGRAVKVKYGTQASVRPPVFALFANFPKAIPEHYIRYLNNGFRNSWSFTGTPIRLRIRSGKDDE
;
A
#
# COMPACT_ATOMS: atom_id res chain seq x y z
N MET A 1 27.25 -1.76 -12.29
CA MET A 1 26.91 -0.62 -13.18
C MET A 1 26.57 -1.21 -14.54
N LEU A 2 25.44 -0.85 -15.15
CA LEU A 2 24.95 -1.44 -16.41
C LEU A 2 24.87 -0.34 -17.48
N LEU A 3 25.45 -0.60 -18.65
CA LEU A 3 25.37 0.29 -19.81
C LEU A 3 24.17 -0.11 -20.68
N VAL A 4 23.17 0.76 -20.78
CA VAL A 4 21.93 0.51 -21.51
C VAL A 4 21.82 1.48 -22.69
N VAL A 5 21.74 0.94 -23.90
CA VAL A 5 21.61 1.72 -25.14
C VAL A 5 20.17 1.63 -25.60
N ASN A 6 19.42 2.73 -25.51
CA ASN A 6 18.01 2.79 -25.88
C ASN A 6 17.83 3.23 -27.35
N LYS A 7 16.63 2.99 -27.90
CA LYS A 7 16.20 3.27 -29.29
C LYS A 7 16.83 2.35 -30.35
N VAL A 8 17.21 1.14 -29.95
CA VAL A 8 17.68 0.10 -30.88
C VAL A 8 16.47 -0.67 -31.43
N ASP A 9 15.69 -0.01 -32.30
CA ASP A 9 14.35 -0.47 -32.69
C ASP A 9 14.38 -1.72 -33.62
N ASN A 10 15.47 -1.85 -34.38
CA ASN A 10 15.63 -2.87 -35.41
C ASN A 10 16.54 -4.04 -35.00
N LEU A 11 16.54 -4.44 -33.72
CA LEU A 11 17.23 -5.67 -33.29
C LEU A 11 16.74 -6.91 -34.07
N PRO A 12 17.66 -7.80 -34.49
CA PRO A 12 19.11 -7.80 -34.25
C PRO A 12 19.96 -7.08 -35.33
N ARG A 13 19.34 -6.42 -36.32
CA ARG A 13 20.05 -5.83 -37.48
C ARG A 13 20.75 -4.51 -37.17
N ASP A 14 20.31 -3.83 -36.13
CA ASP A 14 20.88 -2.57 -35.69
C ASP A 14 22.09 -2.85 -34.78
N GLU A 15 23.29 -2.73 -35.33
CA GLU A 15 24.56 -2.97 -34.63
C GLU A 15 25.21 -1.66 -34.11
N GLY A 16 24.57 -0.50 -34.32
CA GLY A 16 25.12 0.80 -33.90
C GLY A 16 25.35 0.93 -32.38
N TYR A 17 24.66 0.10 -31.59
CA TYR A 17 24.89 0.03 -30.14
C TYR A 17 26.29 -0.50 -29.76
N LEU A 18 27.01 -1.16 -30.67
CA LEU A 18 28.35 -1.68 -30.42
C LEU A 18 29.40 -0.55 -30.31
N GLU A 19 29.16 0.63 -30.89
CA GLU A 19 30.08 1.76 -30.75
C GLU A 19 30.25 2.21 -29.29
N PHE A 20 29.24 1.97 -28.46
CA PHE A 20 29.26 2.34 -27.04
C PHE A 20 30.18 1.46 -26.18
N TRP A 21 30.77 0.40 -26.74
CA TRP A 21 31.91 -0.29 -26.12
C TRP A 21 33.07 0.68 -25.80
N SER A 22 33.24 1.72 -26.61
CA SER A 22 34.25 2.77 -26.40
C SER A 22 34.13 3.52 -25.08
N LEU A 23 32.96 3.49 -24.42
CA LEU A 23 32.75 4.14 -23.12
C LEU A 23 33.41 3.41 -21.95
N GLY A 24 33.85 2.16 -22.14
CA GLY A 24 34.51 1.38 -21.08
C GLY A 24 33.60 1.04 -19.88
N MET A 25 32.28 1.13 -20.03
CA MET A 25 31.29 0.89 -18.96
C MET A 25 30.74 -0.54 -18.93
N GLY A 26 31.46 -1.49 -19.53
CA GLY A 26 31.02 -2.87 -19.73
C GLY A 26 30.21 -3.06 -21.02
N PRO A 27 29.66 -4.27 -21.24
CA PRO A 27 28.94 -4.60 -22.48
C PRO A 27 27.67 -3.75 -22.64
N PRO A 28 27.48 -3.06 -23.79
CA PRO A 28 26.27 -2.29 -24.05
C PRO A 28 25.07 -3.24 -24.23
N THR A 29 24.03 -3.01 -23.44
CA THR A 29 22.77 -3.77 -23.51
C THR A 29 21.77 -3.00 -24.37
N PRO A 30 21.44 -3.48 -25.59
CA PRO A 30 20.54 -2.76 -26.49
C PRO A 30 19.07 -2.97 -26.09
N VAL A 31 18.30 -1.88 -26.05
CA VAL A 31 16.86 -1.93 -25.78
C VAL A 31 16.10 -0.98 -26.71
N SER A 32 14.84 -1.33 -26.97
CA SER A 32 13.87 -0.42 -27.59
C SER A 32 12.72 -0.19 -26.62
N ALA A 33 12.71 0.96 -25.95
CA ALA A 33 11.61 1.32 -25.04
C ALA A 33 10.25 1.44 -25.76
N LEU A 34 10.25 1.75 -27.06
CA LEU A 34 9.02 1.90 -27.85
C LEU A 34 8.37 0.53 -28.16
N SER A 35 9.19 -0.46 -28.52
CA SER A 35 8.70 -1.80 -28.91
C SER A 35 8.78 -2.84 -27.80
N GLY A 36 9.53 -2.57 -26.73
CA GLY A 36 9.80 -3.48 -25.62
C GLY A 36 10.91 -4.50 -25.89
N LYS A 37 11.54 -4.51 -27.08
CA LYS A 37 12.65 -5.43 -27.39
C LYS A 37 13.87 -5.20 -26.48
N GLY A 38 14.54 -6.29 -26.11
CA GLY A 38 15.72 -6.28 -25.23
C GLY A 38 15.43 -5.99 -23.75
N SER A 39 14.17 -5.68 -23.39
CA SER A 39 13.81 -5.38 -22.00
C SER A 39 13.90 -6.61 -21.08
N GLY A 40 13.63 -7.81 -21.59
CA GLY A 40 13.80 -9.07 -20.85
C GLY A 40 15.25 -9.31 -20.47
N ASP A 41 16.16 -9.25 -21.45
CA ASP A 41 17.60 -9.43 -21.24
C ASP A 41 18.18 -8.40 -20.26
N LEU A 42 17.72 -7.14 -20.36
CA LEU A 42 18.07 -6.10 -19.39
C LEU A 42 17.58 -6.45 -17.98
N LEU A 43 16.35 -6.97 -17.83
CA LEU A 43 15.82 -7.36 -16.53
C LEU A 43 16.59 -8.54 -15.93
N ASP A 44 16.99 -9.52 -16.73
CA ASP A 44 17.80 -10.65 -16.27
C ASP A 44 19.19 -10.19 -15.79
N LEU A 45 19.81 -9.25 -16.51
CA LEU A 45 21.06 -8.61 -16.09
C LEU A 45 20.88 -7.84 -14.77
N VAL A 46 19.79 -7.09 -14.61
CA VAL A 46 19.48 -6.40 -13.36
C VAL A 46 19.31 -7.42 -12.23
N LEU A 47 18.53 -8.47 -12.42
CA LEU A 47 18.28 -9.52 -11.42
C LEU A 47 19.58 -10.19 -10.96
N THR A 48 20.48 -10.51 -11.90
CA THR A 48 21.78 -11.13 -11.60
C THR A 48 22.69 -10.21 -10.76
N ASN A 49 22.54 -8.88 -10.91
CA ASN A 49 23.33 -7.90 -10.18
C ASN A 49 22.67 -7.41 -8.88
N LEU A 50 21.43 -7.82 -8.60
CA LEU A 50 20.80 -7.56 -7.32
C LEU A 50 21.38 -8.52 -6.26
N PRO A 51 21.60 -8.06 -5.01
CA PRO A 51 22.07 -8.92 -3.94
C PRO A 51 21.14 -10.13 -3.76
N ASN A 52 21.72 -11.30 -3.51
CA ASN A 52 20.97 -12.54 -3.27
C ASN A 52 19.94 -12.34 -2.15
N SER A 53 18.72 -12.83 -2.40
CA SER A 53 17.56 -12.67 -1.52
C SER A 53 17.67 -13.35 -0.16
N SER A 54 18.79 -14.02 0.15
CA SER A 54 19.02 -14.68 1.44
C SER A 54 19.07 -13.71 2.63
N ASP A 55 19.39 -12.43 2.42
CA ASP A 55 19.33 -11.39 3.46
C ASP A 55 17.91 -10.81 3.67
N LEU A 56 16.91 -11.24 2.88
CA LEU A 56 15.52 -10.78 2.99
C LEU A 56 14.66 -11.67 3.88
N ALA A 57 15.07 -12.92 4.16
CA ALA A 57 14.30 -13.84 4.99
C ALA A 57 14.19 -13.36 6.45
N SER A 58 15.22 -12.67 6.97
CA SER A 58 15.17 -11.99 8.28
C SER A 58 14.39 -10.68 8.27
N GLN A 59 13.94 -10.21 7.09
CA GLN A 59 13.19 -8.96 6.92
C GLN A 59 11.67 -9.16 6.72
N GLU A 60 11.19 -10.39 6.52
CA GLU A 60 9.76 -10.66 6.29
C GLU A 60 8.88 -10.39 7.53
N ASP A 61 9.47 -10.49 8.72
CA ASP A 61 8.77 -10.24 9.99
C ASP A 61 8.68 -8.75 10.36
N ILE A 62 9.45 -7.89 9.70
CA ILE A 62 9.50 -6.46 10.02
C ILE A 62 8.35 -5.72 9.31
N ILE A 63 7.51 -5.07 10.11
CA ILE A 63 6.38 -4.30 9.62
C ILE A 63 6.83 -2.87 9.32
N ARG A 64 6.93 -2.52 8.04
CA ARG A 64 7.25 -1.16 7.59
C ARG A 64 6.02 -0.26 7.70
N VAL A 65 6.12 0.82 8.45
CA VAL A 65 5.02 1.76 8.71
C VAL A 65 5.39 3.15 8.19
N ALA A 66 4.55 3.73 7.34
CA ALA A 66 4.70 5.10 6.87
C ALA A 66 3.74 6.03 7.61
N VAL A 67 4.23 7.12 8.18
CA VAL A 67 3.39 8.17 8.77
C VAL A 67 3.28 9.34 7.80
N VAL A 68 2.12 9.50 7.19
CA VAL A 68 1.85 10.44 6.09
C VAL A 68 0.74 11.42 6.46
N GLY A 69 0.64 12.53 5.72
CA GLY A 69 -0.37 13.57 5.95
C GLY A 69 0.15 14.98 5.64
N LYS A 70 -0.75 15.97 5.56
CA LYS A 70 -0.43 17.38 5.31
C LYS A 70 0.61 17.94 6.31
N PRO A 71 1.41 18.97 5.98
CA PRO A 71 2.22 19.69 6.97
C PRO A 71 1.42 20.11 8.21
N ASN A 72 2.08 20.21 9.37
CA ASN A 72 1.52 20.73 10.63
C ASN A 72 0.32 19.97 11.26
N VAL A 73 -0.08 18.81 10.71
CA VAL A 73 -1.07 17.90 11.33
C VAL A 73 -0.55 17.16 12.57
N GLY A 74 0.70 17.38 12.96
CA GLY A 74 1.30 16.79 14.17
C GLY A 74 2.04 15.46 13.96
N LYS A 75 2.47 15.12 12.74
CA LYS A 75 3.21 13.86 12.44
C LYS A 75 4.43 13.63 13.33
N SER A 76 5.30 14.63 13.46
CA SER A 76 6.52 14.50 14.28
C SER A 76 6.20 14.32 15.76
N SER A 77 5.23 15.08 16.28
CA SER A 77 4.77 14.95 17.67
C SER A 77 4.15 13.57 17.92
N PHE A 78 3.37 13.06 16.97
CA PHE A 78 2.78 11.72 17.05
C PHE A 78 3.85 10.64 17.09
N VAL A 79 4.81 10.65 16.14
CA VAL A 79 5.89 9.66 16.10
C VAL A 79 6.78 9.74 17.34
N ASN A 80 7.16 10.95 17.76
CA ASN A 80 7.97 11.13 18.96
C ASN A 80 7.26 10.61 20.21
N ARG A 81 5.94 10.79 20.31
CA ARG A 81 5.17 10.26 21.44
C ARG A 81 5.00 8.74 21.36
N LEU A 82 4.73 8.23 20.16
CA LEU A 82 4.59 6.80 19.90
C LEU A 82 5.88 6.03 20.27
N ILE A 83 7.05 6.60 19.97
CA ILE A 83 8.37 6.02 20.25
C ILE A 83 8.84 6.33 21.68
N GLY A 84 8.65 7.56 22.16
CA GLY A 84 9.22 8.05 23.43
C GLY A 84 8.51 7.57 24.69
N GLU A 85 7.36 6.92 24.57
CA GLU A 85 6.63 6.34 25.69
C GLU A 85 7.20 4.97 26.15
N GLU A 86 8.19 4.40 25.44
CA GLU A 86 9.02 3.27 25.88
C GLU A 86 10.51 3.55 25.64
N ARG A 87 11.38 2.96 26.48
CA ARG A 87 12.81 2.85 26.19
C ARG A 87 12.96 1.94 24.98
N ALA A 88 13.02 2.53 23.78
CA ALA A 88 13.39 1.83 22.57
C ALA A 88 14.68 1.05 22.84
N VAL A 89 14.63 -0.28 22.77
CA VAL A 89 15.84 -1.05 22.56
C VAL A 89 16.24 -0.75 21.12
N VAL A 90 17.02 0.31 20.94
CA VAL A 90 17.70 0.58 19.68
C VAL A 90 18.64 -0.59 19.49
N SER A 91 18.30 -1.48 18.56
CA SER A 91 19.17 -2.57 18.18
C SER A 91 20.35 -1.98 17.40
N GLU A 92 21.50 -1.82 18.05
CA GLU A 92 22.76 -1.45 17.40
C GLU A 92 23.34 -2.65 16.63
N VAL A 93 22.54 -3.30 15.78
CA VAL A 93 23.07 -4.33 14.89
C VAL A 93 23.80 -3.62 13.74
N ALA A 94 25.09 -3.40 13.96
CA ALA A 94 26.04 -2.99 12.94
C ALA A 94 25.99 -4.02 11.80
N GLY A 95 25.63 -3.59 10.60
CA GLY A 95 25.83 -4.43 9.40
C GLY A 95 24.69 -4.52 8.39
N THR A 96 23.67 -3.67 8.40
CA THR A 96 22.79 -3.57 7.22
C THR A 96 22.78 -2.15 6.69
N THR A 97 23.00 -2.01 5.38
CA THR A 97 22.81 -0.78 4.60
C THR A 97 21.34 -0.37 4.61
N ARG A 98 20.82 0.04 5.78
CA ARG A 98 19.50 0.65 5.93
C ARG A 98 19.66 2.15 5.94
N ASP A 99 18.80 2.83 5.18
CA ASP A 99 18.74 4.28 5.11
C ASP A 99 18.85 4.88 6.54
N PRO A 100 19.78 5.81 6.81
CA PRO A 100 20.13 6.31 8.17
C PRO A 100 19.03 7.19 8.83
N VAL A 101 17.76 6.90 8.52
CA VAL A 101 16.61 7.79 8.65
C VAL A 101 15.38 7.06 9.24
N ASP A 102 15.40 5.74 9.31
CA ASP A 102 14.29 4.91 9.80
C ASP A 102 14.39 4.69 11.32
N SER A 103 13.26 4.62 12.02
CA SER A 103 13.22 4.31 13.47
C SER A 103 12.70 2.89 13.68
N GLU A 104 13.52 2.01 14.22
CA GLU A 104 13.11 0.65 14.62
C GLU A 104 12.38 0.68 15.97
N PHE A 105 11.34 -0.13 16.10
CA PHE A 105 10.47 -0.17 17.27
C PHE A 105 9.89 -1.58 17.44
N ARG A 106 10.01 -2.17 18.63
CA ARG A 106 9.47 -3.49 18.91
C ARG A 106 8.24 -3.38 19.80
N TYR A 107 7.13 -3.99 19.41
CA TYR A 107 5.86 -3.92 20.13
C TYR A 107 5.16 -5.27 20.15
N HIS A 108 4.82 -5.77 21.34
CA HIS A 108 4.26 -7.11 21.56
C HIS A 108 5.03 -8.23 20.80
N GLY A 109 6.36 -8.14 20.80
CA GLY A 109 7.23 -9.11 20.14
C GLY A 109 7.34 -8.97 18.61
N ARG A 110 6.58 -8.05 17.99
CA ARG A 110 6.64 -7.73 16.56
C ARG A 110 7.59 -6.57 16.31
N ASP A 111 8.41 -6.67 15.28
CA ASP A 111 9.32 -5.62 14.89
C ASP A 111 8.65 -4.67 13.87
N LEU A 112 8.70 -3.38 14.15
CA LEU A 112 8.18 -2.32 13.30
C LEU A 112 9.31 -1.39 12.91
N VAL A 113 9.25 -0.89 11.68
CA VAL A 113 10.15 0.17 11.20
C VAL A 113 9.31 1.32 10.70
N PHE A 114 9.43 2.47 11.35
CA PHE A 114 8.84 3.70 10.87
C PHE A 114 9.72 4.28 9.78
N VAL A 115 9.19 4.28 8.55
CA VAL A 115 9.91 4.71 7.36
C VAL A 115 9.97 6.24 7.33
N ASP A 116 11.15 6.76 6.99
CA ASP A 116 11.39 8.18 6.71
C ASP A 116 11.26 9.12 7.92
N THR A 117 11.59 8.63 9.12
CA THR A 117 11.46 9.42 10.37
C THR A 117 12.43 10.59 10.47
N ALA A 118 13.60 10.60 9.81
CA ALA A 118 14.48 11.78 9.86
C ALA A 118 13.88 13.01 9.16
N GLY A 119 12.99 12.85 8.18
CA GLY A 119 12.20 13.96 7.63
C GLY A 119 11.24 14.56 8.66
N LEU A 120 10.75 13.72 9.60
CA LEU A 120 9.88 14.13 10.70
C LEU A 120 10.68 14.73 11.87
N ARG A 121 11.86 14.19 12.20
CA ARG A 121 12.74 14.69 13.28
C ARG A 121 13.46 16.00 12.93
N ARG A 122 13.87 16.21 11.66
CA ARG A 122 14.54 17.45 11.22
C ARG A 122 13.62 18.68 11.23
N LYS A 123 12.31 18.52 10.99
CA LYS A 123 11.32 19.61 11.01
C LYS A 123 11.13 20.27 12.38
N THR A 124 11.59 19.65 13.47
CA THR A 124 11.57 20.26 14.81
C THR A 124 12.65 21.34 14.98
N ARG A 125 13.71 21.34 14.14
CA ARG A 125 14.85 22.28 14.25
C ARG A 125 14.87 23.39 13.19
N VAL A 126 14.12 23.29 12.10
CA VAL A 126 14.14 24.29 11.02
C VAL A 126 12.72 24.65 10.61
N LYS A 127 12.33 25.91 10.85
CA LYS A 127 11.22 26.56 10.15
C LYS A 127 11.77 26.97 8.77
N ASP A 128 11.60 26.15 7.74
CA ASP A 128 11.29 26.69 6.40
C ASP A 128 10.97 25.67 5.31
N SER A 129 10.03 26.14 4.48
CA SER A 129 9.69 25.89 3.07
C SER A 129 10.44 24.79 2.29
N ILE A 130 9.90 23.55 2.32
CA ILE A 130 10.14 22.62 1.19
C ILE A 130 8.86 21.80 0.90
N GLU A 131 7.91 22.42 0.20
CA GLU A 131 6.67 21.76 -0.25
C GLU A 131 6.90 20.82 -1.44
N TYR A 132 7.81 21.15 -2.35
CA TYR A 132 8.02 20.39 -3.59
C TYR A 132 8.73 19.04 -3.38
N TYR A 133 9.79 18.98 -2.54
CA TYR A 133 10.45 17.71 -2.18
C TYR A 133 9.63 16.84 -1.22
N SER A 134 8.53 17.36 -0.66
CA SER A 134 7.64 16.56 0.20
C SER A 134 6.78 15.57 -0.61
N ALA A 135 6.43 15.89 -1.87
CA ALA A 135 5.56 15.05 -2.70
C ALA A 135 6.27 13.78 -3.22
N LEU A 136 7.43 13.91 -3.87
CA LEU A 136 8.22 12.77 -4.37
C LEU A 136 8.68 11.84 -3.24
N ARG A 137 8.98 12.40 -2.08
CA ARG A 137 9.33 11.65 -0.87
C ARG A 137 8.14 10.85 -0.33
N THR A 138 6.94 11.44 -0.34
CA THR A 138 5.70 10.76 0.11
C THR A 138 5.42 9.50 -0.72
N ASP A 139 5.71 9.51 -2.02
CA ASP A 139 5.48 8.37 -2.89
C ASP A 139 6.37 7.19 -2.53
N ARG A 140 7.69 7.41 -2.47
CA ARG A 140 8.65 6.38 -2.07
C ARG A 140 8.30 5.80 -0.69
N VAL A 141 7.88 6.65 0.24
CA VAL A 141 7.48 6.25 1.59
C VAL A 141 6.22 5.37 1.57
N ILE A 142 5.20 5.75 0.81
CA ILE A 142 3.97 4.94 0.67
C ILE A 142 4.30 3.58 0.02
N TYR A 143 5.09 3.55 -1.06
CA TYR A 143 5.42 2.31 -1.77
C TYR A 143 6.38 1.38 -1.02
N SER A 144 7.13 1.89 -0.05
CA SER A 144 8.02 1.09 0.80
C SER A 144 7.35 0.63 2.10
N ALA A 145 6.14 1.08 2.41
CA ALA A 145 5.43 0.69 3.63
C ALA A 145 4.56 -0.56 3.44
N HIS A 146 4.29 -1.28 4.52
CA HIS A 146 3.22 -2.28 4.60
C HIS A 146 1.90 -1.61 5.01
N VAL A 147 1.98 -0.70 5.99
CA VAL A 147 0.84 0.07 6.50
C VAL A 147 1.17 1.57 6.46
N CYS A 148 0.26 2.35 5.90
CA CYS A 148 0.27 3.80 5.94
C CYS A 148 -0.66 4.29 7.05
N VAL A 149 -0.12 5.13 7.92
CA VAL A 149 -0.85 5.86 8.96
C VAL A 149 -1.04 7.29 8.45
N LEU A 150 -2.25 7.60 7.99
CA LEU A 150 -2.61 8.92 7.50
C LEU A 150 -3.06 9.77 8.69
N LEU A 151 -2.28 10.80 9.02
CA LEU A 151 -2.63 11.78 10.04
C LEU A 151 -3.32 12.97 9.39
N VAL A 152 -4.47 13.33 9.96
CA VAL A 152 -5.26 14.49 9.58
C VAL A 152 -5.54 15.33 10.81
N ASP A 153 -5.77 16.62 10.60
CA ASP A 153 -6.17 17.52 11.68
C ASP A 153 -7.67 17.41 11.91
N ALA A 154 -8.07 16.99 13.11
CA ALA A 154 -9.47 16.81 13.45
C ALA A 154 -10.17 18.11 13.88
N SER A 155 -9.41 19.17 14.18
CA SER A 155 -9.97 20.50 14.45
C SER A 155 -10.37 21.25 13.19
N GLU A 156 -9.98 20.75 12.02
CA GLU A 156 -10.45 21.27 10.73
C GLU A 156 -11.80 20.61 10.39
N ASP A 157 -12.73 21.41 9.84
CA ASP A 157 -14.10 20.96 9.53
C ASP A 157 -14.16 19.86 8.45
N GLU A 158 -13.15 19.83 7.57
CA GLU A 158 -13.09 18.93 6.43
C GLU A 158 -11.66 18.44 6.16
N LEU A 159 -11.55 17.26 5.52
CA LEU A 159 -10.28 16.78 4.98
C LEU A 159 -9.82 17.64 3.80
N HIS A 160 -8.54 17.99 3.77
CA HIS A 160 -8.01 18.75 2.65
C HIS A 160 -7.85 17.87 1.41
N ALA A 161 -7.79 18.50 0.23
CA ALA A 161 -7.52 17.79 -1.03
C ALA A 161 -6.21 16.97 -0.98
N GLN A 162 -5.21 17.45 -0.24
CA GLN A 162 -3.97 16.71 -0.02
C GLN A 162 -4.17 15.42 0.79
N ASP A 163 -5.02 15.44 1.82
CA ASP A 163 -5.31 14.25 2.64
C ASP A 163 -6.03 13.19 1.81
N VAL A 164 -7.00 13.62 0.98
CA VAL A 164 -7.70 12.75 0.01
C VAL A 164 -6.70 12.08 -0.93
N LYS A 165 -5.83 12.88 -1.57
CA LYS A 165 -4.83 12.38 -2.53
C LYS A 165 -3.87 11.38 -1.90
N ILE A 166 -3.43 11.61 -0.66
CA ILE A 166 -2.56 10.69 0.07
C ILE A 166 -3.31 9.38 0.40
N ALA A 167 -4.56 9.46 0.85
CA ALA A 167 -5.39 8.30 1.14
C ALA A 167 -5.61 7.43 -0.11
N GLU A 168 -6.03 8.04 -1.21
CA GLU A 168 -6.24 7.37 -2.50
C GLU A 168 -4.96 6.71 -3.00
N LYS A 169 -3.81 7.37 -2.84
CA LYS A 169 -2.53 6.82 -3.25
C LYS A 169 -2.13 5.61 -2.43
N ALA A 170 -2.25 5.67 -1.10
CA ALA A 170 -1.94 4.54 -0.23
C ALA A 170 -2.85 3.34 -0.51
N TRP A 171 -4.16 3.59 -0.63
CA TRP A 171 -5.15 2.57 -0.96
C TRP A 171 -4.92 1.97 -2.35
N GLY A 172 -4.71 2.82 -3.35
CA GLY A 172 -4.41 2.43 -4.73
C GLY A 172 -3.11 1.64 -4.84
N ALA A 173 -2.10 1.96 -4.04
CA ALA A 173 -0.83 1.22 -3.96
C ALA A 173 -0.94 -0.14 -3.25
N GLY A 174 -2.12 -0.52 -2.72
CA GLY A 174 -2.30 -1.82 -2.05
C GLY A 174 -1.72 -1.87 -0.64
N ARG A 175 -1.59 -0.70 0.01
CA ARG A 175 -1.06 -0.58 1.36
C ARG A 175 -2.19 -0.69 2.37
N GLY A 176 -1.88 -1.19 3.57
CA GLY A 176 -2.78 -1.06 4.69
C GLY A 176 -2.95 0.43 5.01
N LEU A 177 -4.13 0.85 5.43
CA LEU A 177 -4.42 2.25 5.75
C LEU A 177 -5.08 2.33 7.13
N VAL A 178 -4.57 3.22 7.96
CA VAL A 178 -5.17 3.65 9.23
C VAL A 178 -5.30 5.16 9.18
N LEU A 179 -6.48 5.69 9.48
CA LEU A 179 -6.70 7.14 9.55
C LEU A 179 -6.65 7.59 11.01
N ILE A 180 -5.76 8.54 11.30
CA ILE A 180 -5.60 9.14 12.61
C ILE A 180 -6.09 10.59 12.55
N ALA A 181 -7.23 10.83 13.20
CA ALA A 181 -7.76 12.17 13.41
C ALA A 181 -7.06 12.76 14.66
N ASN A 182 -6.01 13.54 14.44
CA ASN A 182 -5.17 14.11 15.49
C ASN A 182 -5.69 15.47 15.96
N LYS A 183 -5.14 16.01 17.06
CA LYS A 183 -5.60 17.24 17.72
C LYS A 183 -7.04 17.17 18.22
N TRP A 184 -7.49 15.97 18.57
CA TRP A 184 -8.83 15.75 19.11
C TRP A 184 -9.06 16.46 20.46
N ASP A 185 -8.00 16.92 21.12
CA ASP A 185 -8.07 17.80 22.30
C ASP A 185 -8.60 19.20 21.99
N LEU A 186 -8.44 19.70 20.76
CA LEU A 186 -8.89 21.04 20.34
C LEU A 186 -10.34 21.07 19.85
N VAL A 187 -10.93 19.90 19.61
CA VAL A 187 -12.31 19.79 19.12
C VAL A 187 -13.26 19.93 20.31
N GLU A 188 -14.24 20.83 20.23
CA GLU A 188 -15.35 20.91 21.17
C GLU A 188 -16.25 19.66 21.01
N LYS A 189 -16.56 18.99 22.12
CA LYS A 189 -17.13 17.64 22.09
C LYS A 189 -18.55 17.63 22.61
N ASP A 190 -19.41 17.02 21.83
CA ASP A 190 -20.69 16.48 22.25
C ASP A 190 -20.71 14.94 22.06
N THR A 191 -21.81 14.30 22.43
CA THR A 191 -22.00 12.84 22.31
C THR A 191 -21.87 12.33 20.87
N MET A 192 -22.12 13.18 19.87
CA MET A 192 -22.27 12.79 18.46
C MET A 192 -21.11 13.23 17.56
N THR A 193 -20.19 14.06 18.05
CA THR A 193 -19.13 14.71 17.26
C THR A 193 -18.30 13.68 16.51
N SER A 194 -17.90 12.60 17.18
CA SER A 194 -17.09 11.53 16.59
C SER A 194 -17.84 10.74 15.49
N VAL A 195 -19.16 10.58 15.62
CA VAL A 195 -20.01 9.88 14.65
C VAL A 195 -20.21 10.76 13.43
N GLN A 196 -20.52 12.03 13.64
CA GLN A 196 -20.68 13.02 12.56
C GLN A 196 -19.39 13.20 11.77
N TRP A 197 -18.25 13.29 12.45
CA TRP A 197 -16.93 13.41 11.80
C TRP A 197 -16.65 12.19 10.91
N LYS A 198 -16.84 10.98 11.43
CA LYS A 198 -16.69 9.75 10.64
C LYS A 198 -17.61 9.71 9.43
N LYS A 199 -18.87 10.17 9.59
CA LYS A 199 -19.85 10.23 8.51
C LYS A 199 -19.37 11.18 7.40
N LYS A 200 -19.02 12.43 7.74
CA LYS A 200 -18.51 13.43 6.79
C LYS A 200 -17.32 12.92 5.99
N VAL A 201 -16.36 12.30 6.67
CA VAL A 201 -15.15 11.76 6.03
C VAL A 201 -15.45 10.60 5.07
N ARG A 202 -16.37 9.72 5.44
CA ARG A 202 -16.78 8.58 4.59
C ARG A 202 -17.63 9.02 3.40
N GLU A 203 -18.41 10.09 3.53
CA GLU A 203 -19.14 10.69 2.40
C GLU A 203 -18.17 11.26 1.36
N ARG A 204 -17.08 11.90 1.82
CA ARG A 204 -16.05 12.44 0.93
C ARG A 204 -15.17 11.37 0.29
N ILE A 205 -14.82 10.32 1.04
CA ILE A 205 -13.94 9.23 0.58
C ILE A 205 -14.60 7.88 0.92
N PRO A 206 -15.41 7.31 0.01
CA PRO A 206 -16.24 6.12 0.31
C PRO A 206 -15.47 4.89 0.81
N PHE A 207 -14.23 4.66 0.32
CA PHE A 207 -13.46 3.49 0.76
C PHE A 207 -13.01 3.58 2.23
N LEU A 208 -13.04 4.78 2.85
CA LEU A 208 -12.75 4.95 4.27
C LEU A 208 -13.78 4.30 5.19
N GLN A 209 -14.92 3.83 4.65
CA GLN A 209 -15.82 2.97 5.42
C GLN A 209 -15.13 1.67 5.88
N TRP A 210 -14.12 1.22 5.14
CA TRP A 210 -13.33 0.02 5.43
C TRP A 210 -12.04 0.32 6.20
N VAL A 211 -11.76 1.58 6.52
CA VAL A 211 -10.52 2.02 7.16
C VAL A 211 -10.78 2.34 8.62
N PRO A 212 -9.97 1.84 9.56
CA PRO A 212 -10.09 2.21 10.96
C PRO A 212 -9.74 3.68 11.15
N ILE A 213 -10.61 4.41 11.86
CA ILE A 213 -10.45 5.83 12.19
C ILE A 213 -10.26 5.95 13.70
N ILE A 214 -9.10 6.46 14.13
CA ILE A 214 -8.75 6.67 15.54
C ILE A 214 -8.62 8.16 15.81
N PHE A 215 -9.35 8.64 16.82
CA PHE A 215 -9.20 10.00 17.33
C PHE A 215 -8.11 10.04 18.39
N THR A 216 -7.12 10.90 18.19
CA THR A 216 -5.93 10.99 19.04
C THR A 216 -5.57 12.43 19.35
N SER A 217 -4.72 12.59 20.36
CA SER A 217 -4.04 13.85 20.62
C SER A 217 -2.57 13.56 20.86
N ALA A 218 -1.71 13.92 19.92
CA ALA A 218 -0.26 13.82 20.08
C ALA A 218 0.28 14.72 21.20
N GLN A 219 -0.45 15.77 21.59
CA GLN A 219 -0.05 16.70 22.65
C GLN A 219 -0.37 16.17 24.05
N THR A 220 -1.51 15.51 24.23
CA THR A 220 -1.93 14.93 25.53
C THR A 220 -1.59 13.44 25.66
N GLY A 221 -1.38 12.74 24.54
CA GLY A 221 -1.05 11.31 24.48
C GLY A 221 -2.29 10.44 24.37
N GLN A 222 -3.47 11.05 24.35
CA GLN A 222 -4.74 10.37 24.23
C GLN A 222 -4.74 9.40 23.04
N ARG A 223 -4.87 8.11 23.35
CA ARG A 223 -5.04 6.99 22.41
C ARG A 223 -3.91 6.79 21.40
N VAL A 224 -2.73 7.40 21.61
CA VAL A 224 -1.58 7.26 20.68
C VAL A 224 -1.09 5.82 20.63
N ARG A 225 -0.96 5.12 21.78
CA ARG A 225 -0.53 3.71 21.82
C ARG A 225 -1.47 2.74 21.11
N ARG A 226 -2.79 2.95 21.24
CA ARG A 226 -3.81 2.11 20.58
C ARG A 226 -3.66 2.08 19.06
N CYS A 227 -2.98 3.07 18.48
CA CYS A 227 -2.63 3.06 17.07
C CYS A 227 -1.73 1.88 16.69
N LEU A 228 -0.82 1.44 17.57
CA LEU A 228 0.07 0.31 17.33
C LEU A 228 -0.72 -0.99 17.17
N ASP A 229 -1.65 -1.27 18.08
CA ASP A 229 -2.54 -2.44 17.99
C ASP A 229 -3.32 -2.44 16.66
N THR A 230 -3.78 -1.25 16.24
CA THR A 230 -4.54 -1.11 15.00
C THR A 230 -3.64 -1.30 13.77
N ILE A 231 -2.40 -0.80 13.79
CA ILE A 231 -1.41 -1.01 12.73
C ILE A 231 -1.10 -2.50 12.57
N LEU A 232 -0.88 -3.21 13.69
CA LEU A 232 -0.64 -4.66 13.69
C LEU A 232 -1.86 -5.40 13.12
N SER A 233 -3.06 -5.10 13.61
CA SER A 233 -4.30 -5.72 13.13
C SER A 233 -4.53 -5.50 11.63
N VAL A 234 -4.31 -4.27 11.13
CA VAL A 234 -4.43 -3.98 9.68
C VAL A 234 -3.37 -4.70 8.86
N ASN A 235 -2.13 -4.82 9.38
CA ASN A 235 -1.09 -5.59 8.71
C ASN A 235 -1.45 -7.09 8.63
N ASP A 236 -1.98 -7.64 9.72
CA ASP A 236 -2.37 -9.03 9.79
C ASP A 236 -3.54 -9.33 8.84
N GLU A 237 -4.58 -8.47 8.80
CA GLU A 237 -5.65 -8.50 7.78
C GLU A 237 -5.10 -8.41 6.35
N ARG A 238 -4.12 -7.52 6.12
CA ARG A 238 -3.41 -7.38 4.83
C ARG A 238 -2.51 -8.58 4.53
N SER A 239 -2.27 -9.52 5.44
CA SER A 239 -1.46 -10.71 5.16
C SER A 239 -2.26 -12.01 5.24
N ARG A 240 -3.55 -11.91 5.58
CA ARG A 240 -4.43 -13.05 5.78
C ARG A 240 -4.61 -13.83 4.48
N ARG A 241 -4.27 -15.13 4.55
CA ARG A 241 -4.57 -16.12 3.52
C ARG A 241 -5.97 -16.69 3.78
N ILE A 242 -6.76 -16.82 2.71
CA ILE A 242 -8.04 -17.51 2.67
C ILE A 242 -7.87 -18.72 1.77
N GLU A 243 -8.30 -19.87 2.26
CA GLU A 243 -8.16 -21.13 1.53
C GLU A 243 -9.07 -21.17 0.30
N THR A 244 -8.62 -21.84 -0.77
CA THR A 244 -9.36 -21.85 -2.04
C THR A 244 -10.76 -22.43 -1.89
N HIS A 245 -10.95 -23.45 -1.04
CA HIS A 245 -12.28 -24.01 -0.78
C HIS A 245 -13.22 -22.97 -0.13
N GLU A 246 -12.75 -22.22 0.86
CA GLU A 246 -13.49 -21.16 1.53
C GLU A 246 -13.86 -20.02 0.57
N VAL A 247 -12.92 -19.63 -0.31
CA VAL A 247 -13.21 -18.64 -1.37
C VAL A 247 -14.36 -19.11 -2.27
N ASN A 248 -14.34 -20.37 -2.69
CA ASN A 248 -15.37 -20.92 -3.56
C ASN A 248 -16.72 -21.06 -2.85
N GLU A 249 -16.75 -21.45 -1.57
CA GLU A 249 -17.97 -21.52 -0.79
C GLU A 249 -18.65 -20.14 -0.68
N VAL A 250 -17.88 -19.09 -0.37
CA VAL A 250 -18.40 -17.72 -0.30
C VAL A 250 -18.84 -17.24 -1.68
N LEU A 251 -18.03 -17.49 -2.72
CA LEU A 251 -18.34 -17.10 -4.09
C LEU A 251 -19.64 -17.74 -4.59
N GLU A 252 -19.83 -19.04 -4.35
CA GLU A 252 -21.03 -19.77 -4.74
C GLU A 252 -22.27 -19.20 -4.05
N LYS A 253 -22.19 -18.92 -2.73
CA LYS A 253 -23.29 -18.26 -1.99
C LYS A 253 -23.67 -16.91 -2.60
N LEU A 254 -22.68 -16.10 -2.99
CA LEU A 254 -22.91 -14.79 -3.61
C LEU A 254 -23.52 -14.92 -5.02
N VAL A 255 -22.95 -15.79 -5.86
CA VAL A 255 -23.45 -16.04 -7.22
C VAL A 255 -24.86 -16.63 -7.21
N ARG A 256 -25.17 -17.52 -6.27
CA ARG A 256 -26.51 -18.08 -6.09
C ARG A 256 -27.51 -17.02 -5.64
N ARG A 257 -27.12 -16.13 -4.73
CA ARG A 257 -27.97 -15.03 -4.24
C ARG A 257 -28.25 -14.01 -5.34
N GLN A 258 -27.24 -13.66 -6.12
CA GLN A 258 -27.39 -12.74 -7.24
C GLN A 258 -26.56 -13.26 -8.44
N PRO A 259 -27.22 -13.90 -9.42
CA PRO A 259 -26.54 -14.39 -10.62
C PRO A 259 -25.94 -13.26 -11.47
N PRO A 260 -24.82 -13.50 -12.18
CA PRO A 260 -24.29 -12.54 -13.14
C PRO A 260 -25.30 -12.29 -14.28
N PRO A 261 -25.36 -11.07 -14.83
CA PRO A 261 -26.22 -10.78 -15.97
C PRO A 261 -25.78 -11.53 -17.23
N HIS A 262 -26.73 -11.81 -18.12
CA HIS A 262 -26.44 -12.45 -19.39
C HIS A 262 -25.68 -11.51 -20.33
N HIS A 263 -24.88 -12.09 -21.22
CA HIS A 263 -24.16 -11.35 -22.25
C HIS A 263 -24.47 -11.93 -23.63
N ARG A 264 -25.05 -11.11 -24.52
CA ARG A 264 -25.43 -11.51 -25.89
C ARG A 264 -26.25 -12.81 -25.93
N GLY A 265 -27.23 -12.93 -25.03
CA GLY A 265 -28.10 -14.12 -24.91
C GLY A 265 -27.44 -15.35 -24.27
N ARG A 266 -26.16 -15.29 -23.88
CA ARG A 266 -25.46 -16.38 -23.18
C ARG A 266 -25.33 -16.07 -21.68
N ALA A 267 -25.49 -17.09 -20.84
CA ALA A 267 -25.29 -16.97 -19.40
C ALA A 267 -23.81 -16.72 -19.08
N VAL A 268 -23.53 -15.66 -18.31
CA VAL A 268 -22.20 -15.42 -17.75
C VAL A 268 -22.08 -16.24 -16.46
N LYS A 269 -21.02 -17.06 -16.38
CA LYS A 269 -20.75 -17.95 -15.25
C LYS A 269 -19.41 -17.58 -14.65
N VAL A 270 -19.40 -17.30 -13.35
CA VAL A 270 -18.18 -17.27 -12.54
C VAL A 270 -18.00 -18.70 -12.01
N LYS A 271 -17.00 -19.40 -12.54
CA LYS A 271 -16.76 -20.84 -12.34
C LYS A 271 -16.17 -21.12 -10.96
N TYR A 272 -15.04 -20.48 -10.64
CA TYR A 272 -14.32 -20.66 -9.37
C TYR A 272 -13.45 -19.44 -9.08
N GLY A 273 -12.89 -19.37 -7.86
CA GLY A 273 -11.98 -18.32 -7.44
C GLY A 273 -10.86 -18.83 -6.53
N THR A 274 -9.76 -18.09 -6.47
CA THR A 274 -8.65 -18.32 -5.54
C THR A 274 -8.01 -17.00 -5.11
N GLN A 275 -7.33 -16.98 -3.97
CA GLN A 275 -6.55 -15.82 -3.52
C GLN A 275 -5.12 -15.89 -4.07
N ALA A 276 -4.86 -15.12 -5.13
CA ALA A 276 -3.57 -15.08 -5.83
C ALA A 276 -2.45 -14.37 -5.04
N SER A 277 -2.79 -13.42 -4.18
CA SER A 277 -1.82 -12.70 -3.34
C SER A 277 -2.47 -12.20 -2.06
N VAL A 278 -1.68 -12.06 -0.99
CA VAL A 278 -2.16 -11.58 0.31
C VAL A 278 -1.90 -10.09 0.53
N ARG A 279 -0.82 -9.50 -0.01
CA ARG A 279 -0.35 -8.12 0.32
C ARG A 279 -0.36 -7.19 -0.91
N PRO A 280 -1.51 -6.63 -1.34
CA PRO A 280 -2.84 -6.72 -0.74
C PRO A 280 -3.61 -7.99 -1.15
N PRO A 281 -4.77 -8.29 -0.53
CA PRO A 281 -5.59 -9.44 -0.90
C PRO A 281 -6.08 -9.32 -2.35
N VAL A 282 -5.59 -10.19 -3.23
CA VAL A 282 -6.00 -10.28 -4.63
C VAL A 282 -6.70 -11.60 -4.85
N PHE A 283 -7.98 -11.56 -5.22
CA PHE A 283 -8.74 -12.74 -5.62
C PHE A 283 -8.83 -12.81 -7.14
N ALA A 284 -8.38 -13.92 -7.71
CA ALA A 284 -8.55 -14.24 -9.11
C ALA A 284 -9.82 -15.08 -9.27
N LEU A 285 -10.82 -14.54 -9.97
CA LEU A 285 -12.08 -15.22 -10.27
C LEU A 285 -12.10 -15.61 -11.74
N PHE A 286 -12.48 -16.84 -12.04
CA PHE A 286 -12.46 -17.39 -13.38
C PHE A 286 -13.88 -17.43 -13.95
N ALA A 287 -14.09 -16.85 -15.12
CA ALA A 287 -15.40 -16.75 -15.75
C ALA A 287 -15.31 -17.07 -17.24
N ASN A 288 -16.43 -17.54 -17.83
CA ASN A 288 -16.51 -17.82 -19.27
C ASN A 288 -16.47 -16.53 -20.14
N PHE A 289 -17.03 -15.43 -19.64
CA PHE A 289 -16.97 -14.12 -20.31
C PHE A 289 -16.46 -13.04 -19.34
N PRO A 290 -15.13 -12.98 -19.06
CA PRO A 290 -14.56 -12.08 -18.06
C PRO A 290 -14.88 -10.60 -18.32
N LYS A 291 -14.75 -10.18 -19.58
CA LYS A 291 -15.00 -8.81 -20.02
C LYS A 291 -16.48 -8.42 -20.03
N ALA A 292 -17.38 -9.40 -19.90
CA ALA A 292 -18.82 -9.17 -19.88
C ALA A 292 -19.38 -8.96 -18.48
N ILE A 293 -18.60 -9.23 -17.43
CA ILE A 293 -19.03 -8.97 -16.04
C ILE A 293 -19.05 -7.46 -15.81
N PRO A 294 -20.21 -6.85 -15.50
CA PRO A 294 -20.26 -5.41 -15.29
C PRO A 294 -19.61 -5.00 -13.97
N GLU A 295 -19.11 -3.76 -13.91
CA GLU A 295 -18.44 -3.22 -12.73
C GLU A 295 -19.32 -3.24 -11.47
N HIS A 296 -20.63 -3.03 -11.60
CA HIS A 296 -21.54 -3.11 -10.46
C HIS A 296 -21.60 -4.52 -9.84
N TYR A 297 -21.45 -5.56 -10.67
CA TYR A 297 -21.41 -6.95 -10.21
C TYR A 297 -20.05 -7.26 -9.54
N ILE A 298 -18.96 -6.73 -10.08
CA ILE A 298 -17.63 -6.80 -9.44
C ILE A 298 -17.67 -6.14 -8.05
N ARG A 299 -18.31 -4.96 -7.92
CA ARG A 299 -18.51 -4.30 -6.63
C ARG A 299 -19.37 -5.13 -5.68
N TYR A 300 -20.43 -5.77 -6.17
CA TYR A 300 -21.25 -6.69 -5.38
C TYR A 300 -20.41 -7.84 -4.80
N LEU A 301 -19.60 -8.51 -5.63
CA LEU A 301 -18.71 -9.58 -5.18
C LEU A 301 -17.66 -9.06 -4.19
N ASN A 302 -17.08 -7.88 -4.44
CA ASN A 302 -16.10 -7.27 -3.55
C ASN A 302 -16.69 -7.01 -2.16
N ASN A 303 -17.89 -6.42 -2.11
CA ASN A 303 -18.61 -6.19 -0.86
C ASN A 303 -19.01 -7.50 -0.17
N GLY A 304 -19.40 -8.53 -0.94
CA GLY A 304 -19.69 -9.86 -0.40
C GLY A 304 -18.48 -10.51 0.27
N PHE A 305 -17.31 -10.41 -0.35
CA PHE A 305 -16.04 -10.87 0.22
C PHE A 305 -15.67 -10.07 1.48
N ARG A 306 -15.84 -8.75 1.46
CA ARG A 306 -15.65 -7.91 2.65
C ARG A 306 -16.58 -8.29 3.80
N ASN A 307 -17.84 -8.56 3.53
CA ASN A 307 -18.79 -8.98 4.57
C ASN A 307 -18.42 -10.34 5.18
N SER A 308 -17.73 -11.21 4.42
CA SER A 308 -17.34 -12.54 4.89
C SER A 308 -16.04 -12.51 5.70
N TRP A 309 -15.07 -11.67 5.31
CA TRP A 309 -13.71 -11.70 5.89
C TRP A 309 -13.24 -10.37 6.51
N SER A 310 -14.06 -9.32 6.46
CA SER A 310 -13.76 -7.93 6.87
C SER A 310 -12.67 -7.26 6.02
N PHE A 311 -11.41 -7.72 6.10
CA PHE A 311 -10.26 -7.07 5.46
C PHE A 311 -10.18 -5.58 5.82
N THR A 312 -10.31 -5.30 7.11
CA THR A 312 -10.31 -3.94 7.67
C THR A 312 -8.96 -3.27 7.43
N GLY A 313 -8.98 -2.05 6.93
CA GLY A 313 -7.80 -1.25 6.60
C GLY A 313 -7.06 -1.72 5.36
N THR A 314 -7.51 -2.75 4.64
CA THR A 314 -6.82 -3.24 3.43
C THR A 314 -7.73 -3.25 2.19
N PRO A 315 -7.21 -2.85 1.01
CA PRO A 315 -7.94 -2.95 -0.23
C PRO A 315 -8.04 -4.41 -0.72
N ILE A 316 -9.24 -4.90 -0.99
CA ILE A 316 -9.46 -6.15 -1.73
C ILE A 316 -9.46 -5.85 -3.23
N ARG A 317 -8.67 -6.60 -4.01
CA ARG A 317 -8.67 -6.53 -5.47
C ARG A 317 -9.27 -7.80 -6.06
N LEU A 318 -10.26 -7.64 -6.94
CA LEU A 318 -10.78 -8.74 -7.74
C LEU A 318 -10.18 -8.66 -9.14
N ARG A 319 -9.71 -9.80 -9.66
CA ARG A 319 -9.27 -9.93 -11.06
C ARG A 319 -10.08 -11.03 -11.72
N ILE A 320 -10.85 -10.67 -12.74
CA ILE A 320 -11.62 -11.65 -13.51
C ILE A 320 -10.75 -12.15 -14.68
N ARG A 321 -10.64 -13.48 -14.84
CA ARG A 321 -9.84 -14.13 -15.89
C ARG A 321 -10.67 -15.16 -16.65
N SER A 322 -10.26 -15.49 -17.88
CA SER A 322 -10.78 -16.65 -18.61
C SER A 322 -10.23 -17.94 -18.00
N GLY A 323 -11.04 -19.00 -18.02
CA GLY A 323 -10.56 -20.33 -17.69
C GLY A 323 -9.68 -20.87 -18.83
N LYS A 324 -8.81 -21.84 -18.52
CA LYS A 324 -8.01 -22.54 -19.54
C LYS A 324 -8.85 -23.31 -20.57
N ASP A 325 -10.11 -23.61 -20.24
CA ASP A 325 -11.03 -24.36 -21.11
C ASP A 325 -11.72 -23.50 -22.18
N ASP A 326 -11.44 -22.19 -22.23
CA ASP A 326 -12.10 -21.23 -23.13
C ASP A 326 -11.12 -20.61 -24.18
N GLU A 327 -9.90 -21.15 -24.32
CA GLU A 327 -8.94 -20.89 -25.44
C GLU A 327 -8.96 -22.04 -26.45
#